data_AF-A0AAD3N6U5-F1
#
_entry.id   AF-A0AAD3N6U5-F1
#
_cell.length_a   1.000
_cell.length_b   1.000
_cell.length_c   1.000
_cell.angle_alpha   90.00
_cell.angle_beta   90.00
_cell.angle_gamma   90.00
#
_symmetry.space_group_name_H-M   'P 1'
#
loop_
_entity.id
_entity.type
_entity.pdbx_description
1 polymer ?
#
loop_
_entity_poly.entity_id
_entity_poly.type
_entity_poly.pdbx_seq_one_letter_code
_entity_poly.pdbx_strand_id
1 'polypeptide(L)'
;MLACMYGKRCDPKSDYLPGEEYTCGSNFAIIYFMSFYMLCAFLIINLFVAVIMDNFDYLTRDWSILGPQHLDEFKKIWAEYDPEATGRIKHLDVVTLLRRIPPPLGFGKFCPHRIACKRLVSMNMPLNSDGTVTFNATLFALVRTALKIKTEGNFEKANEELRGIIKKIWKRTSMKLLDQVIPPIGDDEVTVGKFYATFLIQDYFRKLKKKQEEYYGYRPTKKSATHEIQAGLRNIEEETAPELHRTISGDLTTEEEIERAADEAAADSIFRRQGSLFGNHTDPFSVEGEIASAHQATSQRPLQMAEGVINNNINNTNGTTSHSLY
;
A
#
# COMPACT_ATOMS: atom_id res chain seq x y z
N MET A 1 -5.25 -50.32 -29.61
CA MET A 1 -4.51 -50.46 -30.88
C MET A 1 -4.47 -51.91 -31.37
N LEU A 2 -3.76 -52.84 -30.70
CA LEU A 2 -3.57 -54.22 -31.19
C LEU A 2 -4.87 -55.04 -31.39
N ALA A 3 -5.91 -54.71 -30.63
CA ALA A 3 -7.23 -55.35 -30.75
C ALA A 3 -7.97 -54.97 -32.06
N CYS A 4 -7.57 -53.91 -32.76
CA CYS A 4 -8.21 -53.42 -34.00
C CYS A 4 -7.40 -53.75 -35.26
N MET A 5 -6.29 -54.48 -35.11
CA MET A 5 -5.48 -54.97 -36.23
C MET A 5 -6.26 -56.00 -37.05
N TYR A 6 -5.83 -56.24 -38.29
CA TYR A 6 -6.44 -57.27 -39.14
C TYR A 6 -6.35 -58.67 -38.49
N GLY A 7 -7.32 -59.55 -38.78
CA GLY A 7 -7.34 -60.92 -38.24
C GLY A 7 -8.24 -61.10 -37.01
N LYS A 8 -9.19 -60.19 -36.76
CA LYS A 8 -10.10 -60.25 -35.62
C LYS A 8 -11.43 -60.84 -36.04
N ARG A 9 -12.09 -61.52 -35.09
CA ARG A 9 -13.39 -62.12 -35.31
C ARG A 9 -14.42 -61.04 -35.58
N CYS A 10 -15.13 -61.15 -36.70
CA CYS A 10 -16.23 -60.28 -37.06
C CYS A 10 -17.45 -60.49 -36.15
N ASP A 11 -18.25 -59.44 -35.96
CA ASP A 11 -19.52 -59.54 -35.23
C ASP A 11 -20.47 -60.48 -36.01
N PRO A 12 -21.16 -61.43 -35.36
CA PRO A 12 -22.17 -62.27 -36.00
C PRO A 12 -23.25 -61.52 -36.78
N LYS A 13 -23.51 -60.25 -36.48
CA LYS A 13 -24.47 -59.40 -37.19
C LYS A 13 -23.89 -58.68 -38.42
N SER A 14 -22.59 -58.82 -38.67
CA SER A 14 -21.93 -58.20 -39.83
C SER A 14 -22.02 -59.09 -41.08
N ASP A 15 -22.02 -58.46 -42.25
CA ASP A 15 -22.11 -59.15 -43.54
C ASP A 15 -20.74 -59.71 -43.95
N TYR A 16 -20.37 -60.88 -43.43
CA TYR A 16 -19.17 -61.64 -43.86
C TYR A 16 -19.55 -62.91 -44.62
N LEU A 17 -18.74 -63.32 -45.59
CA LEU A 17 -18.96 -64.56 -46.35
C LEU A 17 -18.64 -65.80 -45.49
N PRO A 18 -19.29 -66.96 -45.75
CA PRO A 18 -18.97 -68.19 -45.04
C PRO A 18 -17.49 -68.56 -45.22
N GLY A 19 -16.74 -68.63 -44.10
CA GLY A 19 -15.29 -68.86 -44.10
C GLY A 19 -14.43 -67.60 -43.87
N GLU A 20 -15.02 -66.40 -43.85
CA GLU A 20 -14.35 -65.12 -43.65
C GLU A 20 -14.53 -64.53 -42.23
N GLU A 21 -14.72 -65.38 -41.22
CA GLU A 21 -15.00 -64.95 -39.84
C GLU A 21 -13.91 -64.10 -39.18
N TYR A 22 -12.66 -64.14 -39.70
CA TYR A 22 -11.49 -63.45 -39.15
C TYR A 22 -10.98 -62.29 -40.02
N THR A 23 -11.80 -61.74 -40.92
CA THR A 23 -11.38 -60.65 -41.81
C THR A 23 -11.53 -59.25 -41.22
N CYS A 24 -12.08 -59.12 -40.01
CA CYS A 24 -12.31 -57.82 -39.37
C CYS A 24 -11.04 -57.20 -38.78
N GLY A 25 -11.00 -55.87 -38.79
CA GLY A 25 -9.86 -55.06 -38.35
C GLY A 25 -8.99 -54.58 -39.52
N SER A 26 -8.17 -53.57 -39.28
CA SER A 26 -7.31 -52.99 -40.31
C SER A 26 -5.97 -52.54 -39.75
N ASN A 27 -4.90 -52.74 -40.53
CA ASN A 27 -3.56 -52.24 -40.19
C ASN A 27 -3.51 -50.69 -40.16
N PHE A 28 -4.50 -50.01 -40.74
CA PHE A 28 -4.70 -48.57 -40.61
C PHE A 28 -4.93 -48.11 -39.16
N ALA A 29 -5.35 -49.03 -38.27
CA ALA A 29 -5.54 -48.75 -36.85
C ALA A 29 -4.28 -48.14 -36.19
N ILE A 30 -3.07 -48.53 -36.62
CA ILE A 30 -1.82 -47.98 -36.09
C ILE A 30 -1.74 -46.47 -36.36
N ILE A 31 -1.97 -46.06 -37.60
CA ILE A 31 -1.93 -44.65 -38.02
C ILE A 31 -3.05 -43.86 -37.33
N TYR A 32 -4.26 -44.43 -37.26
CA TYR A 32 -5.40 -43.82 -36.57
C TYR A 32 -5.10 -43.56 -35.08
N PHE A 33 -4.66 -44.55 -34.32
CA PHE A 33 -4.40 -44.38 -32.89
C PHE A 33 -3.19 -43.48 -32.62
N MET A 34 -2.13 -43.55 -33.43
CA MET A 34 -0.96 -42.67 -33.26
C MET A 34 -1.29 -41.21 -33.59
N SER A 35 -1.97 -40.94 -34.70
CA SER A 35 -2.41 -39.58 -35.04
C SER A 35 -3.39 -39.03 -34.01
N PHE A 36 -4.35 -39.83 -33.56
CA PHE A 36 -5.27 -39.44 -32.51
C PHE A 36 -4.56 -39.12 -31.19
N TYR A 37 -3.58 -39.93 -30.78
CA TYR A 37 -2.80 -39.67 -29.57
C TYR A 37 -2.01 -38.35 -29.66
N MET A 38 -1.33 -38.10 -30.79
CA MET A 38 -0.57 -36.87 -30.99
C MET A 38 -1.47 -35.64 -31.02
N LEU A 39 -2.62 -35.71 -31.72
CA LEU A 39 -3.60 -34.62 -31.76
C LEU A 39 -4.23 -34.38 -30.38
N CYS A 40 -4.60 -35.43 -29.66
CA CYS A 40 -5.19 -35.33 -28.32
C CYS A 40 -4.20 -34.74 -27.32
N ALA A 41 -2.94 -35.23 -27.32
CA ALA A 41 -1.89 -34.68 -26.47
C ALA A 41 -1.62 -33.19 -26.77
N PHE A 42 -1.58 -32.81 -28.05
CA PHE A 42 -1.45 -31.41 -28.48
C PHE A 42 -2.62 -30.56 -27.97
N LEU A 43 -3.86 -31.03 -28.12
CA LEU A 43 -5.04 -30.31 -27.62
C LEU A 43 -5.04 -30.19 -26.10
N ILE A 44 -4.69 -31.25 -25.36
CA ILE A 44 -4.61 -31.22 -23.89
C ILE A 44 -3.53 -30.25 -23.42
N ILE A 45 -2.34 -30.27 -24.02
CA ILE A 45 -1.26 -29.34 -23.69
C ILE A 45 -1.69 -27.90 -23.99
N ASN A 46 -2.28 -27.65 -25.16
CA ASN A 46 -2.73 -26.30 -25.51
C ASN A 46 -3.87 -25.80 -24.60
N LEU A 47 -4.77 -26.69 -24.18
CA LEU A 47 -5.80 -26.36 -23.19
C LEU A 47 -5.15 -26.00 -21.85
N PHE A 48 -4.14 -26.75 -21.40
CA PHE A 48 -3.43 -26.47 -20.17
C PHE A 48 -2.67 -25.14 -20.24
N VAL A 49 -1.99 -24.86 -21.35
CA VAL A 49 -1.32 -23.57 -21.58
C VAL A 49 -2.34 -22.42 -21.58
N ALA A 50 -3.49 -22.56 -22.25
CA ALA A 50 -4.53 -21.54 -22.23
C ALA A 50 -5.04 -21.26 -20.80
N VAL A 51 -5.36 -22.33 -20.04
CA VAL A 51 -5.79 -22.21 -18.65
C VAL A 51 -4.71 -21.56 -17.79
N ILE A 52 -3.44 -21.96 -17.95
CA ILE A 52 -2.34 -21.34 -17.20
C ILE A 52 -2.19 -19.88 -17.60
N MET A 53 -2.23 -19.51 -18.87
CA MET A 53 -2.08 -18.11 -19.30
C MET A 53 -3.17 -17.22 -18.70
N ASP A 54 -4.42 -17.70 -18.65
CA ASP A 54 -5.53 -16.99 -18.01
C ASP A 54 -5.37 -16.88 -16.48
N ASN A 55 -4.67 -17.84 -15.87
CA ASN A 55 -4.40 -17.88 -14.43
C ASN A 55 -2.99 -17.42 -14.07
N PHE A 56 -2.17 -17.03 -15.04
CA PHE A 56 -0.75 -16.75 -14.83
C PHE A 56 -0.62 -15.51 -13.95
N ASP A 57 -1.43 -14.50 -14.24
CA ASP A 57 -1.55 -13.28 -13.44
C ASP A 57 -1.99 -13.55 -12.00
N TYR A 58 -2.70 -14.65 -11.73
CA TYR A 58 -3.04 -15.07 -10.36
C TYR A 58 -1.87 -15.80 -9.68
N LEU A 59 -1.22 -16.74 -10.39
CA LEU A 59 -0.19 -17.61 -9.84
C LEU A 59 1.16 -16.91 -9.63
N THR A 60 1.53 -15.98 -10.50
CA THR A 60 2.79 -15.23 -10.40
C THR A 60 2.60 -13.82 -9.84
N ARG A 61 1.42 -13.49 -9.33
CA ARG A 61 1.23 -12.18 -8.69
C ARG A 61 2.13 -12.14 -7.46
N ASP A 62 3.05 -11.19 -7.44
CA ASP A 62 3.74 -10.81 -6.23
C ASP A 62 2.68 -10.40 -5.20
N TRP A 63 2.32 -11.33 -4.30
CA TRP A 63 1.34 -11.13 -3.22
C TRP A 63 1.69 -9.95 -2.31
N SER A 64 2.90 -9.40 -2.46
CA SER A 64 3.48 -8.34 -1.66
C SER A 64 3.09 -6.91 -2.07
N ILE A 65 2.50 -6.67 -3.26
CA ILE A 65 2.33 -5.28 -3.74
C ILE A 65 0.93 -4.68 -3.49
N LEU A 66 -0.15 -5.28 -4.02
CA LEU A 66 -1.55 -4.89 -3.75
C LEU A 66 -2.53 -5.92 -4.32
N GLY A 67 -3.34 -6.57 -3.46
CA GLY A 67 -4.35 -7.55 -3.89
C GLY A 67 -5.82 -7.23 -3.61
N PRO A 68 -6.74 -8.02 -4.19
CA PRO A 68 -8.18 -7.87 -3.99
C PRO A 68 -8.59 -7.81 -2.52
N GLN A 69 -7.94 -8.62 -1.68
CA GLN A 69 -8.13 -8.65 -0.23
C GLN A 69 -8.02 -7.27 0.45
N HIS A 70 -7.12 -6.39 -0.02
CA HIS A 70 -6.99 -5.05 0.55
C HIS A 70 -8.11 -4.11 0.09
N LEU A 71 -8.63 -4.33 -1.13
CA LEU A 71 -9.78 -3.60 -1.64
C LEU A 71 -11.07 -4.03 -0.93
N ASP A 72 -11.17 -5.31 -0.57
CA ASP A 72 -12.28 -5.85 0.21
C ASP A 72 -12.28 -5.30 1.63
N GLU A 73 -11.12 -5.25 2.29
CA GLU A 73 -11.00 -4.62 3.60
C GLU A 73 -11.32 -3.11 3.54
N PHE A 74 -10.90 -2.41 2.48
CA PHE A 74 -11.27 -1.01 2.28
C PHE A 74 -12.79 -0.83 2.18
N LYS A 75 -13.48 -1.65 1.36
CA LYS A 75 -14.94 -1.62 1.23
C LYS A 75 -15.63 -1.88 2.57
N LYS A 76 -15.14 -2.85 3.33
CA LYS A 76 -15.67 -3.21 4.64
C LYS A 76 -15.56 -2.05 5.62
N ILE A 77 -14.37 -1.44 5.77
CA ILE A 77 -14.18 -0.30 6.67
C ILE A 77 -14.98 0.91 6.19
N TRP A 78 -15.04 1.16 4.88
CA TRP A 78 -15.86 2.26 4.33
C TRP A 78 -17.33 2.12 4.71
N ALA A 79 -17.88 0.91 4.63
CA ALA A 79 -19.28 0.65 4.98
C ALA A 79 -19.61 0.96 6.46
N GLU A 80 -18.63 0.94 7.36
CA GLU A 80 -18.83 1.37 8.75
C GLU A 80 -19.04 2.90 8.87
N TYR A 81 -18.47 3.69 7.95
CA TYR A 81 -18.58 5.15 7.94
C TYR A 81 -19.71 5.67 7.03
N ASP A 82 -20.18 4.86 6.08
CA ASP A 82 -21.27 5.18 5.15
C ASP A 82 -22.33 4.06 5.16
N PRO A 83 -23.12 3.94 6.25
CA PRO A 83 -24.10 2.86 6.43
C PRO A 83 -25.28 2.95 5.44
N GLU A 84 -25.54 4.15 4.92
CA GLU A 84 -26.60 4.41 3.94
C GLU A 84 -26.15 4.16 2.49
N ALA A 85 -24.89 3.75 2.28
CA ALA A 85 -24.30 3.50 0.96
C ALA A 85 -24.45 4.70 -0.01
N THR A 86 -24.33 5.92 0.53
CA THR A 86 -24.38 7.16 -0.25
C THR A 86 -23.19 7.31 -1.20
N GLY A 87 -22.11 6.55 -0.94
CA GLY A 87 -20.84 6.61 -1.64
C GLY A 87 -20.03 7.85 -1.28
N ARG A 88 -20.36 8.54 -0.20
CA ARG A 88 -19.74 9.81 0.22
C ARG A 88 -19.42 9.81 1.71
N ILE A 89 -18.25 10.33 2.07
CA ILE A 89 -17.81 10.50 3.46
C ILE A 89 -17.26 11.92 3.63
N LYS A 90 -17.37 12.50 4.83
CA LYS A 90 -16.79 13.82 5.12
C LYS A 90 -15.26 13.75 5.12
N HIS A 91 -14.60 14.78 4.60
CA HIS A 91 -13.12 14.81 4.52
C HIS A 91 -12.41 14.71 5.88
N LEU A 92 -13.08 15.09 6.97
CA LEU A 92 -12.59 14.98 8.35
C LEU A 92 -12.41 13.52 8.79
N ASP A 93 -13.34 12.65 8.41
CA ASP A 93 -13.34 11.25 8.84
C ASP A 93 -12.33 10.40 8.05
N VAL A 94 -11.86 10.89 6.89
CA VAL A 94 -10.92 10.19 6.00
C VAL A 94 -9.64 9.80 6.72
N VAL A 95 -9.08 10.66 7.57
CA VAL A 95 -7.84 10.33 8.31
C VAL A 95 -8.08 9.16 9.26
N THR A 96 -9.21 9.16 9.98
CA THR A 96 -9.55 8.10 10.93
C THR A 96 -9.83 6.78 10.21
N LEU A 97 -10.53 6.83 9.08
CA LEU A 97 -10.79 5.69 8.20
C LEU A 97 -9.47 5.07 7.70
N LEU A 98 -8.54 5.88 7.21
CA LEU A 98 -7.25 5.39 6.69
C LEU A 98 -6.33 4.84 7.77
N ARG A 99 -6.45 5.29 9.02
CA ARG A 99 -5.72 4.69 10.16
C ARG A 99 -6.27 3.32 10.55
N ARG A 100 -7.54 3.04 10.28
CA ARG A 100 -8.12 1.70 10.52
C ARG A 100 -7.70 0.67 9.47
N ILE A 101 -7.48 1.10 8.23
CA ILE A 101 -7.04 0.22 7.14
C ILE A 101 -5.53 -0.08 7.29
N PRO A 102 -5.11 -1.35 7.21
CA PRO A 102 -3.70 -1.71 7.29
C PRO A 102 -2.92 -1.27 6.04
N PRO A 103 -1.59 -1.05 6.14
CA PRO A 103 -0.71 -0.97 4.97
C PRO A 103 -0.85 -2.24 4.09
N PRO A 104 -0.73 -2.15 2.76
CA PRO A 104 -0.13 -1.06 1.96
C PRO A 104 -1.10 0.06 1.53
N LEU A 105 -2.42 -0.17 1.60
CA LEU A 105 -3.44 0.78 1.10
C LEU A 105 -3.79 1.85 2.14
N GLY A 106 -3.81 1.50 3.42
CA GLY A 106 -4.03 2.42 4.53
C GLY A 106 -2.75 2.82 5.25
N PHE A 107 -2.90 3.44 6.42
CA PHE A 107 -1.80 3.91 7.26
C PHE A 107 -1.51 3.01 8.46
N GLY A 108 -2.51 2.23 8.89
CA GLY A 108 -2.44 1.44 10.12
C GLY A 108 -2.62 2.26 11.39
N LYS A 109 -2.96 1.55 12.48
CA LYS A 109 -3.41 2.13 13.76
C LYS A 109 -2.37 3.07 14.40
N PHE A 110 -1.10 2.71 14.26
CA PHE A 110 0.03 3.42 14.87
C PHE A 110 0.54 4.62 14.06
N CYS A 111 -0.09 4.96 12.93
CA CYS A 111 0.35 6.11 12.13
C CYS A 111 0.04 7.44 12.85
N PRO A 112 1.04 8.31 13.09
CA PRO A 112 0.83 9.64 13.64
C PRO A 112 -0.02 10.51 12.71
N HIS A 113 -0.86 11.37 13.30
CA HIS A 113 -1.79 12.22 12.56
C HIS A 113 -1.09 13.09 11.50
N ARG A 114 0.08 13.66 11.84
CA ARG A 114 0.87 14.50 10.94
C ARG A 114 1.38 13.74 9.70
N ILE A 115 1.82 12.48 9.87
CA ILE A 115 2.29 11.64 8.76
C ILE A 115 1.12 11.27 7.85
N ALA A 116 -0.03 10.92 8.43
CA ALA A 116 -1.27 10.66 7.71
C ALA A 116 -1.71 11.88 6.87
N CYS A 117 -1.74 13.07 7.48
CA CYS A 117 -2.07 14.32 6.78
C CYS A 117 -1.09 14.61 5.64
N LYS A 118 0.22 14.49 5.88
CA LYS A 118 1.25 14.67 4.83
C LYS A 118 1.03 13.71 3.66
N ARG A 119 0.65 12.46 3.94
CA ARG A 119 0.36 11.47 2.90
C ARG A 119 -0.95 11.80 2.15
N LEU A 120 -1.98 12.31 2.82
CA LEU A 120 -3.19 12.83 2.15
C LEU A 120 -2.91 14.01 1.22
N VAL A 121 -2.01 14.92 1.60
CA VAL A 121 -1.55 16.01 0.73
C VAL A 121 -1.00 15.47 -0.58
N SER A 122 -0.22 14.38 -0.52
CA SER A 122 0.36 13.75 -1.72
C SER A 122 -0.65 12.98 -2.60
N MET A 123 -1.81 12.61 -2.07
CA MET A 123 -2.84 11.86 -2.81
C MET A 123 -3.73 12.75 -3.69
N ASN A 124 -3.78 14.05 -3.42
CA ASN A 124 -4.54 15.06 -4.16
C ASN A 124 -5.97 14.64 -4.59
N MET A 125 -6.71 13.98 -3.68
CA MET A 125 -8.08 13.53 -3.93
C MET A 125 -9.05 14.73 -4.08
N PRO A 126 -9.97 14.72 -5.06
CA PRO A 126 -10.95 15.79 -5.25
C PRO A 126 -11.93 15.87 -4.06
N LEU A 127 -12.28 17.10 -3.69
CA LEU A 127 -13.27 17.39 -2.65
C LEU A 127 -14.52 17.99 -3.31
N ASN A 128 -15.71 17.49 -2.94
CA ASN A 128 -16.97 18.08 -3.38
C ASN A 128 -17.22 19.41 -2.64
N SER A 129 -18.09 20.27 -3.19
CA SER A 129 -18.55 21.52 -2.56
C SER A 129 -19.03 21.35 -1.11
N ASP A 130 -19.66 20.20 -0.81
CA ASP A 130 -20.27 19.91 0.48
C ASP A 130 -19.23 19.45 1.54
N GLY A 131 -17.94 19.51 1.22
CA GLY A 131 -16.86 19.03 2.08
C GLY A 131 -16.79 17.49 2.18
N THR A 132 -17.42 16.78 1.24
CA THR A 132 -17.42 15.32 1.16
C THR A 132 -16.49 14.81 0.07
N VAL A 133 -15.97 13.61 0.26
CA VAL A 133 -15.21 12.86 -0.73
C VAL A 133 -16.01 11.65 -1.18
N THR A 134 -15.82 11.23 -2.42
CA THR A 134 -16.54 10.07 -2.97
C THR A 134 -15.71 8.80 -2.90
N PHE A 135 -16.36 7.65 -2.69
CA PHE A 135 -15.71 6.33 -2.59
C PHE A 135 -14.76 6.07 -3.76
N ASN A 136 -15.24 6.26 -4.99
CA ASN A 136 -14.46 5.99 -6.21
C ASN A 136 -13.21 6.87 -6.30
N ALA A 137 -13.35 8.17 -5.99
CA ALA A 137 -12.23 9.09 -6.01
C ALA A 137 -11.20 8.77 -4.93
N THR A 138 -11.65 8.44 -3.72
CA THR A 138 -10.77 8.04 -2.61
C THR A 138 -10.02 6.76 -2.92
N LEU A 139 -10.73 5.73 -3.36
CA LEU A 139 -10.13 4.44 -3.68
C LEU A 139 -9.08 4.58 -4.78
N PHE A 140 -9.41 5.30 -5.85
CA PHE A 140 -8.47 5.53 -6.94
C PHE A 140 -7.24 6.31 -6.49
N ALA A 141 -7.40 7.36 -5.70
CA ALA A 141 -6.28 8.15 -5.17
C ALA A 141 -5.33 7.28 -4.32
N LEU A 142 -5.88 6.42 -3.45
CA LEU A 142 -5.09 5.49 -2.63
C LEU A 142 -4.30 4.49 -3.49
N VAL A 143 -4.96 3.86 -4.45
CA VAL A 143 -4.34 2.88 -5.36
C VAL A 143 -3.27 3.56 -6.21
N ARG A 144 -3.56 4.75 -6.77
CA ARG A 144 -2.63 5.55 -7.55
C ARG A 144 -1.36 5.87 -6.76
N THR A 145 -1.50 6.28 -5.50
CA THR A 145 -0.36 6.60 -4.63
C THR A 145 0.41 5.35 -4.20
N ALA A 146 -0.27 4.24 -3.89
CA ALA A 146 0.38 2.99 -3.52
C ALA A 146 1.23 2.41 -4.66
N LEU A 147 0.73 2.49 -5.90
CA LEU A 147 1.40 2.00 -7.11
C LEU A 147 2.30 3.06 -7.79
N LYS A 148 2.38 4.28 -7.23
CA LYS A 148 3.11 5.44 -7.80
C LYS A 148 2.79 5.72 -9.27
N ILE A 149 1.50 5.62 -9.64
CA ILE A 149 1.06 5.82 -11.02
C ILE A 149 1.00 7.33 -11.32
N LYS A 150 1.92 7.81 -12.16
CA LYS A 150 1.93 9.21 -12.62
C LYS A 150 1.81 10.20 -11.46
N THR A 151 2.58 9.98 -10.40
CA THR A 151 2.58 10.82 -9.18
C THR A 151 3.76 11.80 -9.13
N GLU A 152 4.68 11.74 -10.10
CA GLU A 152 5.89 12.55 -10.13
C GLU A 152 5.76 13.73 -11.10
N GLY A 153 6.36 14.86 -10.76
CA GLY A 153 6.38 16.07 -11.59
C GLY A 153 5.12 16.93 -11.46
N ASN A 154 4.71 17.56 -12.57
CA ASN A 154 3.51 18.39 -12.58
C ASN A 154 2.24 17.50 -12.55
N PHE A 155 1.47 17.62 -11.47
CA PHE A 155 0.22 16.87 -11.26
C PHE A 155 -0.82 17.10 -12.36
N GLU A 156 -0.90 18.29 -12.94
CA GLU A 156 -1.89 18.62 -13.98
C GLU A 156 -1.62 17.83 -15.26
N LYS A 157 -0.38 17.89 -15.74
CA LYS A 157 0.07 17.12 -16.91
C LYS A 157 -0.05 15.61 -16.65
N ALA A 158 0.33 15.17 -15.46
CA ALA A 158 0.23 13.77 -15.08
C ALA A 158 -1.23 13.28 -15.04
N ASN A 159 -2.18 14.12 -14.60
CA ASN A 159 -3.60 13.82 -14.60
C ASN A 159 -4.16 13.75 -16.03
N GLU A 160 -3.78 14.67 -16.92
CA GLU A 160 -4.20 14.66 -18.31
C GLU A 160 -3.70 13.40 -19.06
N GLU A 161 -2.41 13.07 -18.91
CA GLU A 161 -1.84 11.85 -19.48
C GLU A 161 -2.54 10.59 -18.94
N LEU A 162 -2.77 10.52 -17.62
CA LEU A 162 -3.47 9.40 -16.99
C LEU A 162 -4.90 9.26 -17.50
N ARG A 163 -5.61 10.39 -17.67
CA ARG A 163 -6.95 10.43 -18.25
C ARG A 163 -6.95 9.94 -19.70
N GLY A 164 -5.94 10.28 -20.49
CA GLY A 164 -5.74 9.76 -21.84
C GLY A 164 -5.50 8.25 -21.88
N ILE A 165 -4.64 7.74 -20.99
CA ILE A 165 -4.35 6.30 -20.86
C ILE A 165 -5.61 5.54 -20.47
N ILE A 166 -6.37 6.02 -19.49
CA ILE A 166 -7.61 5.39 -19.03
C ILE A 166 -8.64 5.33 -20.16
N LYS A 167 -8.83 6.41 -20.91
CA LYS A 167 -9.74 6.43 -22.08
C LYS A 167 -9.31 5.42 -23.16
N LYS A 168 -8.01 5.20 -23.32
CA LYS A 168 -7.47 4.25 -24.31
C LYS A 168 -7.69 2.78 -23.89
N ILE A 169 -7.48 2.47 -22.61
CA ILE A 169 -7.63 1.10 -22.06
C ILE A 169 -9.11 0.76 -21.90
N TRP A 170 -9.89 1.64 -21.27
CA TRP A 170 -11.29 1.38 -20.95
C TRP A 170 -12.25 2.22 -21.82
N LYS A 171 -12.49 1.75 -23.04
CA LYS A 171 -13.35 2.43 -24.04
C LYS A 171 -14.80 2.64 -23.62
N ARG A 172 -15.30 1.87 -22.63
CA ARG A 172 -16.69 1.91 -22.14
C ARG A 172 -16.85 2.62 -20.78
N THR A 173 -15.78 3.21 -20.23
CA THR A 173 -15.87 3.91 -18.94
C THR A 173 -16.76 5.14 -19.06
N SER A 174 -17.68 5.31 -18.11
CA SER A 174 -18.53 6.50 -18.09
C SER A 174 -17.69 7.76 -17.88
N MET A 175 -17.94 8.80 -18.66
CA MET A 175 -17.21 10.07 -18.52
C MET A 175 -17.45 10.69 -17.14
N LYS A 176 -18.65 10.51 -16.57
CA LYS A 176 -19.00 10.95 -15.21
C LYS A 176 -18.08 10.33 -14.15
N LEU A 177 -17.81 9.03 -14.21
CA LEU A 177 -16.88 8.38 -13.30
C LEU A 177 -15.45 8.90 -13.49
N LEU A 178 -15.04 9.12 -14.74
CA LEU A 178 -13.73 9.66 -15.03
C LEU A 178 -13.55 11.07 -14.49
N ASP A 179 -14.56 11.93 -14.63
CA ASP A 179 -14.58 13.30 -14.12
C ASP A 179 -14.63 13.34 -12.59
N GLN A 180 -15.33 12.38 -11.96
CA GLN A 180 -15.37 12.24 -10.51
C GLN A 180 -14.01 11.82 -9.91
N VAL A 181 -13.26 10.97 -10.63
CA VAL A 181 -12.02 10.38 -10.13
C VAL A 181 -10.78 11.19 -10.55
N ILE A 182 -10.80 11.73 -11.77
CA ILE A 182 -9.77 12.59 -12.35
C ILE A 182 -10.50 13.77 -13.01
N PRO A 183 -10.82 14.81 -12.22
CA PRO A 183 -11.47 15.98 -12.76
C PRO A 183 -10.59 16.69 -13.82
N PRO A 184 -11.20 17.36 -14.80
CA PRO A 184 -10.47 18.18 -15.76
C PRO A 184 -9.83 19.39 -15.04
N ILE A 185 -8.82 20.00 -15.66
CA ILE A 185 -8.15 21.17 -15.09
C ILE A 185 -9.15 22.33 -15.04
N GLY A 186 -9.54 22.75 -13.84
CA GLY A 186 -10.34 23.93 -13.56
C GLY A 186 -9.73 24.78 -12.44
N ASP A 187 -9.87 26.11 -12.52
CA ASP A 187 -9.14 27.06 -11.66
C ASP A 187 -9.54 27.00 -10.16
N ASP A 188 -10.72 26.47 -9.81
CA ASP A 188 -11.27 26.53 -8.44
C ASP A 188 -11.39 25.18 -7.72
N GLU A 189 -10.59 24.18 -8.10
CA GLU A 189 -10.69 22.86 -7.47
C GLU A 189 -9.99 22.81 -6.11
N VAL A 190 -10.80 22.82 -5.05
CA VAL A 190 -10.35 22.46 -3.69
C VAL A 190 -10.16 20.95 -3.64
N THR A 191 -8.96 20.51 -3.26
CA THR A 191 -8.68 19.10 -3.01
C THR A 191 -8.51 18.86 -1.52
N VAL A 192 -8.69 17.62 -1.10
CA VAL A 192 -8.39 17.21 0.27
C VAL A 192 -6.94 17.53 0.63
N GLY A 193 -6.04 17.41 -0.35
CA GLY A 193 -4.64 17.79 -0.15
C GLY A 193 -4.46 19.28 0.14
N LYS A 194 -5.13 20.18 -0.61
CA LYS A 194 -5.11 21.62 -0.32
C LYS A 194 -5.64 21.93 1.08
N PHE A 195 -6.75 21.30 1.48
CA PHE A 195 -7.31 21.45 2.83
C PHE A 195 -6.31 21.05 3.92
N TYR A 196 -5.77 19.83 3.87
CA TYR A 196 -4.80 19.37 4.86
C TYR A 196 -3.46 20.12 4.80
N ALA A 197 -3.05 20.64 3.64
CA ALA A 197 -1.88 21.51 3.52
C ALA A 197 -2.09 22.82 4.28
N THR A 198 -3.26 23.47 4.14
CA THR A 198 -3.57 24.68 4.92
C THR A 198 -3.59 24.40 6.41
N PHE A 199 -4.16 23.27 6.84
CA PHE A 199 -4.15 22.85 8.24
C PHE A 199 -2.71 22.70 8.77
N LEU A 200 -1.83 22.03 8.03
CA LEU A 200 -0.42 21.85 8.41
C LEU A 200 0.35 23.17 8.46
N ILE A 201 0.12 24.08 7.50
CA ILE A 201 0.74 25.41 7.49
C ILE A 201 0.28 26.23 8.70
N GLN A 202 -1.02 26.21 9.00
CA GLN A 202 -1.58 26.90 10.17
C GLN A 202 -1.05 26.35 11.49
N ASP A 203 -0.96 25.03 11.63
CA ASP A 203 -0.37 24.37 12.81
C ASP A 203 1.09 24.80 13.00
N TYR A 204 1.88 24.78 11.93
CA TYR A 204 3.27 25.22 11.95
C TYR A 204 3.41 26.69 12.36
N PHE A 205 2.57 27.58 11.81
CA PHE A 205 2.61 29.01 12.14
C PHE A 205 2.21 29.26 13.61
N ARG A 206 1.20 28.56 14.13
CA ARG A 206 0.82 28.64 15.55
C ARG A 206 1.97 28.21 16.47
N LYS A 207 2.66 27.12 16.12
CA LYS A 207 3.83 26.64 16.87
C LYS A 207 4.99 27.62 16.82
N LEU A 208 5.26 28.22 15.65
CA LEU A 208 6.28 29.26 15.51
C LEU A 208 5.97 30.47 16.38
N LYS A 209 4.71 30.92 16.38
CA LYS A 209 4.26 32.04 17.21
C LYS A 209 4.41 31.74 18.71
N LYS A 210 3.97 30.55 19.17
CA LYS A 210 4.14 30.11 20.57
C LYS A 210 5.62 30.09 20.98
N LYS A 211 6.50 29.57 20.11
CA LYS A 211 7.96 29.56 20.35
C LYS A 211 8.58 30.97 20.36
N GLN A 212 8.12 31.88 19.50
CA GLN A 212 8.56 33.28 19.54
C GLN A 212 8.06 34.00 20.80
N GLU A 213 6.83 33.74 21.22
CA GLU A 213 6.27 34.28 22.46
C GLU A 213 7.04 33.77 23.69
N GLU A 214 7.44 32.51 23.70
CA GLU A 214 8.23 31.89 24.78
C GLU A 214 9.70 32.35 24.78
N TYR A 215 10.34 32.48 23.62
CA TYR A 215 11.75 32.85 23.50
C TYR A 215 12.00 34.36 23.61
N TYR A 216 11.08 35.20 23.11
CA TYR A 216 11.23 36.66 23.12
C TYR A 216 10.30 37.36 24.12
N GLY A 217 9.42 36.64 24.83
CA GLY A 217 8.46 37.24 25.77
C GLY A 217 7.45 38.20 25.12
N TYR A 218 7.33 38.19 23.79
CA TYR A 218 6.56 39.18 23.04
C TYR A 218 5.08 38.82 23.03
N ARG A 219 4.27 39.44 23.91
CA ARG A 219 2.81 39.47 23.75
C ARG A 219 2.46 40.53 22.69
N PRO A 220 1.87 40.18 21.53
CA PRO A 220 1.27 41.20 20.69
C PRO A 220 0.12 41.82 21.49
N THR A 221 0.28 43.08 21.89
CA THR A 221 -0.80 43.80 22.56
C THR A 221 -1.99 43.82 21.61
N LYS A 222 -3.18 43.43 22.08
CA LYS A 222 -4.45 43.40 21.31
C LYS A 222 -4.85 44.76 20.69
N LYS A 223 -4.04 45.81 20.85
CA LYS A 223 -4.24 47.14 20.28
C LYS A 223 -3.58 47.35 18.90
N SER A 224 -2.70 46.44 18.43
CA SER A 224 -2.03 46.59 17.11
C SER A 224 -2.72 45.85 15.95
N ALA A 225 -3.70 44.99 16.21
CA ALA A 225 -4.37 44.24 15.16
C ALA A 225 -5.33 45.09 14.30
N THR A 226 -5.77 46.25 14.78
CA THR A 226 -6.65 47.17 14.03
C THR A 226 -5.90 47.99 12.99
N HIS A 227 -4.61 48.28 13.19
CA HIS A 227 -3.82 49.09 12.25
C HIS A 227 -3.08 48.27 11.18
N GLU A 228 -2.77 47.00 11.45
CA GLU A 228 -1.99 46.16 10.52
C GLU A 228 -2.84 45.54 9.40
N ILE A 229 -4.15 45.35 9.59
CA ILE A 229 -5.06 44.82 8.54
C ILE A 229 -5.40 45.90 7.49
N GLN A 230 -5.16 47.18 7.79
CA GLN A 230 -5.47 48.29 6.88
C GLN A 230 -4.45 48.45 5.74
N ALA A 231 -3.27 47.83 5.82
CA ALA A 231 -2.22 47.96 4.83
C ALA A 231 -2.35 47.00 3.63
N GLY A 232 -3.17 45.94 3.74
CA GLY A 232 -3.30 44.91 2.71
C GLY A 232 -4.63 44.90 1.94
N LEU A 233 -5.61 45.73 2.32
CA LEU A 233 -6.98 45.69 1.79
C LEU A 233 -7.41 46.98 1.07
N ARG A 234 -6.47 47.77 0.56
CA ARG A 234 -6.82 48.83 -0.39
C ARG A 234 -6.98 48.20 -1.77
N ASN A 235 -8.15 47.65 -2.06
CA ASN A 235 -8.78 47.58 -3.40
C ASN A 235 -10.02 46.65 -3.46
N ILE A 236 -10.85 46.57 -2.41
CA ILE A 236 -12.22 46.05 -2.58
C ILE A 236 -13.13 46.96 -1.76
N GLU A 237 -13.90 47.78 -2.47
CA GLU A 237 -14.99 48.57 -1.93
C GLU A 237 -16.06 47.65 -1.31
N GLU A 238 -16.41 47.97 -0.07
CA GLU A 238 -17.77 48.04 0.48
C GLU A 238 -18.81 47.00 -0.01
N GLU A 239 -18.89 45.86 0.69
CA GLU A 239 -20.20 45.27 1.00
C GLU A 239 -20.12 44.55 2.36
N THR A 240 -21.03 44.91 3.25
CA THR A 240 -21.12 44.44 4.65
C THR A 240 -21.36 42.93 4.73
N ALA A 241 -20.38 42.16 5.19
CA ALA A 241 -20.55 40.75 5.55
C ALA A 241 -20.70 40.58 7.07
N PRO A 242 -21.75 39.92 7.58
CA PRO A 242 -22.00 39.79 9.01
C PRO A 242 -21.02 38.82 9.70
N GLU A 243 -20.75 39.09 10.98
CA GLU A 243 -19.76 38.41 11.82
C GLU A 243 -19.95 36.89 11.91
N LEU A 244 -18.86 36.15 11.70
CA LEU A 244 -18.84 34.68 11.73
C LEU A 244 -18.47 34.20 13.13
N HIS A 245 -19.47 33.89 13.95
CA HIS A 245 -19.30 33.36 15.31
C HIS A 245 -18.86 31.88 15.26
N ARG A 246 -17.61 31.58 15.65
CA ARG A 246 -17.12 30.19 15.77
C ARG A 246 -17.71 29.53 17.02
N THR A 247 -18.45 28.44 16.86
CA THR A 247 -19.15 27.72 17.93
C THR A 247 -18.42 26.49 18.47
N ILE A 248 -17.19 26.17 18.07
CA ILE A 248 -16.48 24.99 18.59
C ILE A 248 -15.01 25.33 18.87
N SER A 249 -14.71 25.58 20.15
CA SER A 249 -13.36 25.56 20.71
C SER A 249 -13.20 24.25 21.46
N GLY A 250 -12.72 23.20 20.78
CA GLY A 250 -12.25 21.99 21.45
C GLY A 250 -10.89 22.26 22.08
N ASP A 251 -10.78 22.06 23.39
CA ASP A 251 -9.54 22.21 24.14
C ASP A 251 -8.55 21.10 23.73
N LEU A 252 -7.41 21.50 23.15
CA LEU A 252 -6.35 20.65 22.58
C LEU A 252 -5.22 20.33 23.58
N THR A 253 -5.35 20.81 24.83
CA THR A 253 -4.32 20.62 25.86
C THR A 253 -4.09 19.14 26.20
N THR A 254 -5.13 18.30 26.11
CA THR A 254 -5.04 16.86 26.43
C THR A 254 -4.31 16.05 25.36
N GLU A 255 -4.32 16.45 24.08
CA GLU A 255 -3.57 15.75 23.03
C GLU A 255 -2.07 16.09 23.05
N GLU A 256 -1.70 17.33 23.43
CA GLU A 256 -0.31 17.78 23.56
C GLU A 256 0.46 17.03 24.68
N GLU A 257 -0.21 16.64 25.77
CA GLU A 257 0.41 15.85 26.84
C GLU A 257 0.64 14.39 26.43
N ILE A 258 -0.28 13.83 25.64
CA ILE A 258 -0.16 12.47 25.11
C ILE A 258 0.93 12.39 24.04
N GLU A 259 1.06 13.42 23.19
CA GLU A 259 2.10 13.49 22.14
C GLU A 259 3.50 13.72 22.75
N ARG A 260 3.63 14.60 23.75
CA ARG A 260 4.89 14.75 24.51
C ARG A 260 5.27 13.47 25.23
N ALA A 261 4.33 12.79 25.88
CA ALA A 261 4.59 11.52 26.55
C ALA A 261 4.97 10.40 25.56
N ALA A 262 4.41 10.40 24.35
CA ALA A 262 4.76 9.43 23.31
C ALA A 262 6.15 9.68 22.71
N ASP A 263 6.51 10.95 22.48
CA ASP A 263 7.84 11.34 22.00
C ASP A 263 8.92 11.12 23.08
N GLU A 264 8.61 11.38 24.35
CA GLU A 264 9.47 11.07 25.50
C GLU A 264 9.64 9.55 25.69
N ALA A 265 8.56 8.76 25.57
CA ALA A 265 8.65 7.30 25.62
C ALA A 265 9.45 6.71 24.45
N ALA A 266 9.36 7.30 23.26
CA ALA A 266 10.17 6.92 22.10
C ALA A 266 11.66 7.27 22.33
N ALA A 267 11.96 8.44 22.87
CA ALA A 267 13.31 8.86 23.21
C ALA A 267 13.94 8.01 24.34
N ASP A 268 13.18 7.69 25.38
CA ASP A 268 13.62 6.82 26.49
C ASP A 268 13.86 5.38 26.03
N SER A 269 13.11 4.88 25.04
CA SER A 269 13.35 3.56 24.45
C SER A 269 14.65 3.48 23.63
N ILE A 270 15.08 4.61 23.06
CA ILE A 270 16.34 4.75 22.33
C ILE A 270 17.51 4.92 23.31
N PHE A 271 17.32 5.66 24.42
CA PHE A 271 18.34 5.87 25.45
C PHE A 271 18.57 4.63 26.33
N ARG A 272 17.53 3.85 26.68
CA ARG A 272 17.69 2.60 27.46
C ARG A 272 18.46 1.49 26.73
N ARG A 273 18.54 1.53 25.39
CA ARG A 273 19.33 0.54 24.62
C ARG A 273 20.84 0.80 24.64
N GLN A 274 21.29 1.96 25.12
CA GLN A 274 22.70 2.37 24.98
C GLN A 274 23.43 2.70 26.30
N GLY A 275 22.82 2.52 27.47
CA GLY A 275 23.53 2.75 28.73
C GLY A 275 22.95 2.03 29.95
N SER A 276 23.60 0.94 30.38
CA SER A 276 24.05 0.74 31.77
C SER A 276 24.68 -0.64 31.94
N LEU A 277 26.01 -0.64 31.93
CA LEU A 277 26.88 -1.53 32.69
C LEU A 277 26.95 -0.98 34.12
N PHE A 278 26.99 -1.88 35.11
CA PHE A 278 27.17 -1.68 36.56
C PHE A 278 25.98 -1.22 37.41
N GLY A 279 25.65 -2.04 38.43
CA GLY A 279 25.24 -1.54 39.74
C GLY A 279 23.94 -2.09 40.30
N ASN A 280 24.07 -3.02 41.26
CA ASN A 280 23.10 -3.55 42.22
C ASN A 280 21.85 -2.68 42.52
N HIS A 281 20.68 -3.32 42.48
CA HIS A 281 19.65 -3.04 43.48
C HIS A 281 18.87 -4.32 43.84
N THR A 282 18.68 -4.46 45.15
CA THR A 282 18.04 -5.54 45.89
C THR A 282 16.51 -5.48 45.75
N ASP A 283 15.88 -6.62 45.46
CA ASP A 283 14.46 -6.86 45.72
C ASP A 283 14.22 -7.10 47.22
N PRO A 284 13.06 -6.66 47.73
CA PRO A 284 12.28 -7.58 48.54
C PRO A 284 10.79 -7.50 48.18
N PHE A 285 10.19 -8.62 47.82
CA PHE A 285 9.10 -9.26 48.58
C PHE A 285 8.50 -10.41 47.78
N SER A 286 8.73 -11.62 48.29
CA SER A 286 8.10 -12.87 47.92
C SER A 286 6.81 -13.06 48.74
N VAL A 287 5.71 -13.48 48.12
CA VAL A 287 4.69 -14.33 48.76
C VAL A 287 4.16 -15.31 47.70
N GLU A 288 4.24 -16.59 48.05
CA GLU A 288 3.89 -17.79 47.27
C GLU A 288 2.38 -18.10 47.23
N GLY A 289 2.00 -18.95 46.26
CA GLY A 289 0.72 -19.67 46.23
C GLY A 289 0.45 -20.45 44.93
N GLU A 290 1.15 -21.60 44.75
CA GLU A 290 0.71 -22.96 44.29
C GLU A 290 -0.51 -23.12 43.31
N ILE A 291 -0.62 -24.03 42.31
CA ILE A 291 0.04 -25.32 41.91
C ILE A 291 -0.41 -25.74 40.46
N ALA A 292 0.45 -26.56 39.79
CA ALA A 292 0.24 -27.53 38.66
C ALA A 292 0.09 -27.01 37.19
N SER A 293 0.67 -27.60 36.13
CA SER A 293 1.58 -28.75 35.88
C SER A 293 2.21 -28.65 34.45
N ALA A 294 3.34 -29.34 34.27
CA ALA A 294 4.30 -29.47 33.16
C ALA A 294 3.83 -29.54 31.69
N HIS A 295 4.59 -28.92 30.76
CA HIS A 295 5.58 -29.62 29.89
C HIS A 295 6.27 -28.73 28.81
N GLN A 296 7.55 -29.06 28.59
CA GLN A 296 8.41 -28.86 27.40
C GLN A 296 9.17 -27.54 27.20
N ALA A 297 10.50 -27.67 27.30
CA ALA A 297 11.54 -26.70 27.01
C ALA A 297 12.31 -27.09 25.74
N THR A 298 12.61 -26.13 24.86
CA THR A 298 13.80 -26.13 24.00
C THR A 298 14.28 -24.68 23.80
N SER A 299 15.53 -24.46 24.19
CA SER A 299 16.22 -23.16 24.24
C SER A 299 16.82 -22.79 22.88
N GLN A 300 16.66 -21.52 22.49
CA GLN A 300 17.31 -20.89 21.34
C GLN A 300 18.68 -20.32 21.75
N ARG A 301 19.72 -20.58 20.94
CA ARG A 301 21.05 -19.97 21.04
C ARG A 301 21.32 -19.16 19.75
N PRO A 302 21.68 -17.87 19.80
CA PRO A 302 22.11 -17.12 18.61
C PRO A 302 23.61 -17.32 18.33
N LEU A 303 23.95 -17.39 17.04
CA LEU A 303 25.31 -17.50 16.49
C LEU A 303 26.05 -16.15 16.55
N GLN A 304 27.29 -16.15 17.04
CA GLN A 304 28.21 -15.01 17.03
C GLN A 304 29.24 -15.17 15.89
N MET A 305 29.39 -14.13 15.06
CA MET A 305 30.48 -13.99 14.08
C MET A 305 31.75 -13.49 14.78
N ALA A 306 32.91 -14.08 14.45
CA ALA A 306 34.22 -13.69 14.97
C ALA A 306 35.00 -12.88 13.92
N GLU A 307 35.44 -11.68 14.29
CA GLU A 307 36.53 -10.94 13.64
C GLU A 307 37.87 -11.39 14.24
N GLY A 308 38.86 -11.69 13.39
CA GLY A 308 40.20 -12.09 13.80
C GLY A 308 41.26 -11.18 13.18
N VAL A 309 42.01 -10.50 14.04
CA VAL A 309 43.14 -9.62 13.75
C VAL A 309 44.42 -10.40 13.42
N ILE A 310 45.21 -9.77 12.55
CA ILE A 310 46.55 -10.07 12.01
C ILE A 310 47.58 -10.48 13.06
N ASN A 311 48.46 -11.46 12.74
CA ASN A 311 49.88 -11.33 13.06
C ASN A 311 50.84 -12.17 12.20
N ASN A 312 51.98 -11.54 11.92
CA ASN A 312 53.07 -11.90 11.03
C ASN A 312 53.84 -13.16 11.43
N ASN A 313 54.43 -13.84 10.43
CA ASN A 313 55.78 -14.37 10.59
C ASN A 313 56.56 -14.40 9.26
N ILE A 314 57.80 -13.92 9.41
CA ILE A 314 58.86 -13.66 8.45
C ILE A 314 59.53 -14.96 8.02
N ASN A 315 59.92 -15.07 6.74
CA ASN A 315 61.25 -15.59 6.39
C ASN A 315 61.71 -15.14 4.99
N ASN A 316 62.89 -14.51 5.01
CA ASN A 316 63.72 -14.05 3.89
C ASN A 316 64.11 -15.18 2.92
N THR A 317 64.30 -14.84 1.65
CA THR A 317 65.62 -14.84 0.99
C THR A 317 65.60 -14.15 -0.38
N ASN A 318 66.65 -13.36 -0.60
CA ASN A 318 66.97 -12.57 -1.79
C ASN A 318 67.31 -13.42 -3.02
N GLY A 319 67.19 -12.86 -4.24
CA GLY A 319 67.87 -13.40 -5.41
C GLY A 319 67.40 -12.87 -6.77
N THR A 320 67.96 -11.74 -7.17
CA THR A 320 68.09 -11.21 -8.55
C THR A 320 68.39 -12.29 -9.61
N THR A 321 67.70 -12.29 -10.77
CA THR A 321 68.19 -11.85 -12.10
C THR A 321 67.39 -12.46 -13.27
N SER A 322 67.29 -11.66 -14.34
CA SER A 322 67.37 -12.01 -15.78
C SER A 322 66.21 -12.66 -16.54
N HIS A 323 65.73 -11.85 -17.51
CA HIS A 323 65.64 -12.12 -18.96
C HIS A 323 64.59 -13.08 -19.56
N SER A 324 63.75 -12.45 -20.40
CA SER A 324 63.54 -12.69 -21.85
C SER A 324 63.12 -14.07 -22.38
N LEU A 325 62.08 -13.99 -23.22
CA LEU A 325 61.75 -14.79 -24.42
C LEU A 325 61.34 -16.25 -24.18
N TYR A 326 60.05 -16.54 -24.35
CA TYR A 326 59.47 -17.00 -25.64
C TYR A 326 57.96 -16.77 -25.64
#